data_AF-A0A4U6V6W8-F1
#
_entry.id   AF-A0A4U6V6W8-F1
#
_cell.length_a   1.000
_cell.length_b   1.000
_cell.length_c   1.000
_cell.angle_alpha   90.00
_cell.angle_beta   90.00
_cell.angle_gamma   90.00
#
_symmetry.space_group_name_H-M   'P 1'
#
loop_
_entity.id
_entity.type
_entity.pdbx_description
1 polymer ?
#
loop_
_entity_poly.entity_id
_entity_poly.type
_entity_poly.pdbx_seq_one_letter_code
_entity_poly.pdbx_strand_id
1 'polypeptide(L)'
;MEHNISKLSSKILSKFLSIIEFVNMLTFSFFSLSKGKLNRGLSVIDSYLLLKQGSEVTEDEFFLACVLGWCVEWFQACALLLDDIMDGSHTRRDQICWFRRPEVGLRGINDGILLKCHITRLIKKYFREKTYYIDISELWNEIALQTSLGQMLDLISTHNGADELAKYNIEGYRRIVKYKTSYYSFYLPVACALLLSGAKLENFSELRDILIEMGIYFQAQDDYLDCFANPNTIGKIGTDIEDHKCSWLIVQALGHANINQIEVLLKNYGKKDSTSVSKVKSTYSTLDLKDMFSEFEDRAYNHLVTSIEAQHDRAVQEILKSFLKKIHRRKR
;
A
#
# COMPACT_ATOMS: atom_id res chain seq x y z
N MET A 1 4.97 24.03 -6.26
CA MET A 1 5.07 22.62 -6.69
C MET A 1 4.37 22.38 -8.04
N GLU A 2 3.29 23.09 -8.38
CA GLU A 2 2.69 23.02 -9.73
C GLU A 2 3.60 23.55 -10.86
N HIS A 3 4.57 24.41 -10.53
CA HIS A 3 5.41 25.08 -11.52
C HIS A 3 6.65 24.29 -12.01
N ASN A 4 7.04 23.20 -11.33
CA ASN A 4 8.15 22.33 -11.80
C ASN A 4 7.66 20.97 -12.36
N ILE A 5 6.44 20.54 -12.02
CA ILE A 5 5.83 19.34 -12.60
C ILE A 5 5.24 19.63 -13.99
N SER A 6 4.80 20.87 -14.27
CA SER A 6 4.23 21.23 -15.58
C SER A 6 5.25 21.28 -16.73
N LYS A 7 6.55 21.39 -16.42
CA LYS A 7 7.65 21.32 -17.40
C LYS A 7 8.33 19.95 -17.49
N LEU A 8 8.07 19.03 -16.55
CA LEU A 8 8.35 17.62 -16.73
C LEU A 8 7.31 17.04 -17.70
N SER A 9 7.57 17.33 -18.97
CA SER A 9 6.66 17.38 -20.12
C SER A 9 5.83 16.12 -20.37
N SER A 10 4.75 16.26 -21.15
CA SER A 10 3.97 15.18 -21.78
C SER A 10 4.80 14.00 -22.33
N LYS A 11 6.07 14.24 -22.67
CA LYS A 11 7.08 13.26 -23.10
C LYS A 11 7.41 12.23 -21.99
N ILE A 12 7.40 12.64 -20.73
CA ILE A 12 7.63 11.79 -19.55
C ILE A 12 6.47 10.84 -19.34
N LEU A 13 5.25 11.36 -19.34
CA LEU A 13 4.06 10.54 -19.25
C LEU A 13 3.98 9.60 -20.46
N SER A 14 4.31 10.09 -21.66
CA SER A 14 4.38 9.26 -22.88
C SER A 14 5.41 8.13 -22.79
N LYS A 15 6.64 8.38 -22.27
CA LYS A 15 7.69 7.35 -22.15
C LYS A 15 7.41 6.37 -21.00
N PHE A 16 6.81 6.84 -19.92
CA PHE A 16 6.26 5.98 -18.86
C PHE A 16 5.16 5.10 -19.44
N LEU A 17 4.19 5.66 -20.17
CA LEU A 17 3.12 4.92 -20.81
C LEU A 17 3.61 4.02 -21.98
N SER A 18 4.70 4.34 -22.68
CA SER A 18 5.20 3.50 -23.79
C SER A 18 5.74 2.14 -23.33
N ILE A 19 6.14 2.02 -22.06
CA ILE A 19 6.46 0.71 -21.46
C ILE A 19 5.20 -0.19 -21.44
N ILE A 20 3.99 0.41 -21.34
CA ILE A 20 2.71 -0.30 -21.42
C ILE A 20 2.47 -0.88 -22.82
N GLU A 21 2.89 -0.22 -23.91
CA GLU A 21 2.66 -0.72 -25.26
C GLU A 21 3.39 -2.05 -25.53
N PHE A 22 4.55 -2.27 -24.90
CA PHE A 22 5.25 -3.56 -24.91
C PHE A 22 4.50 -4.66 -24.12
N VAL A 23 3.51 -4.27 -23.31
CA VAL A 23 2.76 -5.07 -22.33
C VAL A 23 1.29 -5.24 -22.73
N ASN A 24 0.87 -4.68 -23.88
CA ASN A 24 -0.45 -4.88 -24.48
C ASN A 24 -0.85 -6.37 -24.70
N MET A 25 0.02 -7.33 -24.37
CA MET A 25 -0.32 -8.75 -24.25
C MET A 25 -1.09 -9.14 -22.96
N LEU A 26 -1.21 -8.26 -21.94
CA LEU A 26 -1.93 -8.58 -20.69
C LEU A 26 -3.08 -7.60 -20.43
N THR A 27 -4.28 -7.95 -20.90
CA THR A 27 -5.55 -7.22 -20.66
C THR A 27 -5.75 -6.82 -19.19
N PHE A 28 -5.26 -7.63 -18.25
CA PHE A 28 -5.32 -7.35 -16.81
C PHE A 28 -4.43 -6.18 -16.36
N SER A 29 -3.20 -6.04 -16.89
CA SER A 29 -2.27 -4.98 -16.50
C SER A 29 -2.87 -3.61 -16.82
N PHE A 30 -3.42 -3.46 -18.02
CA PHE A 30 -4.11 -2.23 -18.42
C PHE A 30 -5.35 -1.96 -17.56
N PHE A 31 -6.18 -2.97 -17.32
CA PHE A 31 -7.39 -2.86 -16.50
C PHE A 31 -7.07 -2.42 -15.06
N SER A 32 -6.12 -3.10 -14.41
CA SER A 32 -5.74 -2.76 -13.04
C SER A 32 -5.11 -1.40 -12.96
N LEU A 33 -4.15 -1.08 -13.82
CA LEU A 33 -3.30 0.11 -13.65
C LEU A 33 -3.97 1.40 -14.12
N SER A 34 -4.84 1.36 -15.13
CA SER A 34 -5.42 2.55 -15.78
C SER A 34 -6.29 3.44 -14.88
N LYS A 35 -6.85 2.91 -13.79
CA LYS A 35 -7.65 3.68 -12.81
C LYS A 35 -6.94 3.90 -11.47
N GLY A 36 -5.69 3.45 -11.33
CA GLY A 36 -4.87 3.72 -10.15
C GLY A 36 -4.34 5.15 -10.15
N LYS A 37 -3.98 5.66 -8.96
CA LYS A 37 -3.28 6.96 -8.83
C LYS A 37 -1.80 6.88 -9.26
N LEU A 38 -1.27 5.67 -9.44
CA LEU A 38 0.14 5.38 -9.74
C LEU A 38 1.13 5.99 -8.73
N ASN A 39 0.65 6.28 -7.51
CA ASN A 39 1.42 7.00 -6.50
C ASN A 39 2.73 6.28 -6.16
N ARG A 40 2.76 4.95 -6.14
CA ARG A 40 3.95 4.19 -5.74
C ARG A 40 5.00 4.22 -6.84
N GLY A 41 4.59 4.01 -8.09
CA GLY A 41 5.47 4.09 -9.26
C GLY A 41 6.00 5.50 -9.48
N LEU A 42 5.14 6.52 -9.40
CA LEU A 42 5.56 7.92 -9.48
C LEU A 42 6.50 8.30 -8.34
N SER A 43 6.30 7.74 -7.13
CA SER A 43 7.21 7.97 -6.01
C SER A 43 8.63 7.46 -6.23
N VAL A 44 8.86 6.42 -7.06
CA VAL A 44 10.22 6.03 -7.45
C VAL A 44 10.89 7.18 -8.20
N ILE A 45 10.18 7.74 -9.19
CA ILE A 45 10.67 8.81 -10.05
C ILE A 45 10.88 10.09 -9.22
N ASP A 46 9.87 10.52 -8.46
CA ASP A 46 9.95 11.70 -7.60
C ASP A 46 11.13 11.60 -6.62
N SER A 47 11.31 10.44 -5.98
CA SER A 47 12.39 10.25 -5.02
C SER A 47 13.75 10.30 -5.71
N TYR A 48 13.90 9.69 -6.88
CA TYR A 48 15.15 9.72 -7.63
C TYR A 48 15.52 11.14 -8.08
N LEU A 49 14.55 11.92 -8.55
CA LEU A 49 14.76 13.31 -8.95
C LEU A 49 15.15 14.19 -7.75
N LEU A 50 14.60 13.94 -6.57
CA LEU A 50 14.98 14.63 -5.34
C LEU A 50 16.40 14.27 -4.90
N LEU A 51 16.80 12.99 -5.00
CA LEU A 51 18.18 12.55 -4.72
C LEU A 51 19.20 13.17 -5.69
N LYS A 52 18.82 13.40 -6.94
CA LYS A 52 19.66 14.03 -7.98
C LYS A 52 19.51 15.54 -8.07
N GLN A 53 18.83 16.19 -7.11
CA GLN A 53 18.60 17.62 -7.16
C GLN A 53 19.93 18.40 -7.26
N GLY A 54 20.06 19.22 -8.30
CA GLY A 54 21.30 19.97 -8.59
C GLY A 54 22.27 19.24 -9.53
N SER A 55 21.94 18.03 -9.97
CA SER A 55 22.66 17.28 -11.03
C SER A 55 21.80 17.15 -12.28
N GLU A 56 22.45 16.96 -13.43
CA GLU A 56 21.75 16.60 -14.67
C GLU A 56 21.28 15.13 -14.57
N VAL A 57 20.02 14.88 -14.92
CA VAL A 57 19.45 13.54 -15.00
C VAL A 57 19.36 13.14 -16.47
N THR A 58 20.08 12.08 -16.84
CA THR A 58 20.09 11.61 -18.22
C THR A 58 18.77 10.94 -18.62
N GLU A 59 18.51 10.84 -19.92
CA GLU A 59 17.34 10.11 -20.41
C GLU A 59 17.34 8.61 -20.04
N ASP A 60 18.52 7.99 -19.91
CA ASP A 60 18.67 6.58 -19.49
C ASP A 60 18.31 6.42 -18.01
N GLU A 61 18.88 7.25 -17.13
CA GLU A 61 18.56 7.23 -15.69
C GLU A 61 17.07 7.44 -15.44
N PHE A 62 16.47 8.43 -16.12
CA PHE A 62 15.04 8.69 -16.03
C PHE A 62 14.21 7.48 -16.49
N PHE A 63 14.60 6.85 -17.60
CA PHE A 63 13.92 5.66 -18.12
C PHE A 63 14.04 4.48 -17.14
N LEU A 64 15.19 4.26 -16.52
CA LEU A 64 15.38 3.21 -15.52
C LEU A 64 14.54 3.45 -14.26
N ALA A 65 14.41 4.70 -13.81
CA ALA A 65 13.49 5.06 -12.73
C ALA A 65 12.04 4.73 -13.09
N CYS A 66 11.62 4.98 -14.33
CA CYS A 66 10.30 4.61 -14.84
C CYS A 66 10.10 3.09 -14.86
N VAL A 67 11.11 2.32 -15.28
CA VAL A 67 11.04 0.83 -15.28
C VAL A 67 10.83 0.31 -13.86
N LEU A 68 11.58 0.79 -12.87
CA LEU A 68 11.38 0.41 -11.46
C LEU A 68 10.01 0.86 -10.95
N GLY A 69 9.57 2.07 -11.30
CA GLY A 69 8.22 2.54 -10.98
C GLY A 69 7.12 1.60 -11.48
N TRP A 70 7.24 1.11 -12.72
CA TRP A 70 6.31 0.10 -13.25
C TRP A 70 6.40 -1.24 -12.55
N CYS A 71 7.60 -1.68 -12.17
CA CYS A 71 7.76 -2.91 -11.37
C CYS A 71 6.98 -2.81 -10.05
N VAL A 72 7.01 -1.64 -9.37
CA VAL A 72 6.23 -1.41 -8.15
C VAL A 72 4.73 -1.45 -8.40
N GLU A 73 4.26 -0.80 -9.46
CA GLU A 73 2.84 -0.81 -9.81
C GLU A 73 2.33 -2.20 -10.22
N TRP A 74 3.14 -3.00 -10.93
CA TRP A 74 2.82 -4.41 -11.19
C TRP A 74 2.83 -5.28 -9.96
N PHE A 75 3.75 -5.04 -9.03
CA PHE A 75 3.75 -5.74 -7.76
C PHE A 75 2.47 -5.46 -6.99
N GLN A 76 2.05 -4.19 -6.93
CA GLN A 76 0.77 -3.82 -6.33
C GLN A 76 -0.42 -4.47 -7.07
N ALA A 77 -0.44 -4.46 -8.41
CA ALA A 77 -1.53 -5.06 -9.17
C ALA A 77 -1.65 -6.58 -8.93
N CYS A 78 -0.51 -7.27 -8.82
CA CYS A 78 -0.45 -8.67 -8.42
C CYS A 78 -1.02 -8.89 -7.02
N ALA A 79 -0.56 -8.11 -6.03
CA ALA A 79 -1.04 -8.20 -4.65
C ALA A 79 -2.55 -7.96 -4.56
N LEU A 80 -3.07 -6.91 -5.20
CA LEU A 80 -4.50 -6.59 -5.19
C LEU A 80 -5.36 -7.65 -5.88
N LEU A 81 -4.89 -8.24 -7.00
CA LEU A 81 -5.62 -9.33 -7.65
C LEU A 81 -5.82 -10.51 -6.71
N LEU A 82 -4.73 -10.95 -6.08
CA LEU A 82 -4.74 -12.13 -5.24
C LEU A 82 -5.51 -11.86 -3.94
N ASP A 83 -5.35 -10.66 -3.36
CA ASP A 83 -6.11 -10.18 -2.20
C ASP A 83 -7.61 -10.15 -2.50
N ASP A 84 -8.03 -9.60 -3.65
CA ASP A 84 -9.43 -9.60 -4.08
C ASP A 84 -10.03 -11.02 -4.14
N ILE A 85 -9.25 -12.01 -4.59
CA ILE A 85 -9.67 -13.43 -4.62
C ILE A 85 -9.79 -14.00 -3.20
N MET A 86 -8.78 -13.81 -2.37
CA MET A 86 -8.72 -14.35 -1.00
C MET A 86 -9.82 -13.76 -0.11
N ASP A 87 -10.10 -12.48 -0.28
CA ASP A 87 -11.12 -11.74 0.49
C ASP A 87 -12.51 -11.86 -0.15
N GLY A 88 -12.63 -12.48 -1.33
CA GLY A 88 -13.91 -12.59 -2.02
C GLY A 88 -14.50 -11.21 -2.40
N SER A 89 -13.64 -10.22 -2.63
CA SER A 89 -14.05 -8.85 -2.95
C SER A 89 -14.94 -8.76 -4.18
N HIS A 90 -15.79 -7.74 -4.22
CA HIS A 90 -16.73 -7.48 -5.32
C HIS A 90 -16.23 -6.42 -6.30
N THR A 91 -15.71 -5.30 -5.78
CA THR A 91 -15.29 -4.15 -6.59
C THR A 91 -13.93 -3.61 -6.16
N ARG A 92 -13.18 -3.13 -7.14
CA ARG A 92 -11.87 -2.50 -7.00
C ARG A 92 -11.75 -1.38 -8.03
N ARG A 93 -11.36 -0.18 -7.59
CA ARG A 93 -11.15 1.00 -8.48
C ARG A 93 -12.37 1.29 -9.36
N ASP A 94 -13.56 1.30 -8.76
CA ASP A 94 -14.85 1.56 -9.42
C ASP A 94 -15.21 0.53 -10.52
N GLN A 95 -14.67 -0.69 -10.44
CA GLN A 95 -14.92 -1.77 -11.40
C GLN A 95 -15.08 -3.10 -10.66
N ILE A 96 -15.72 -4.09 -11.31
CA ILE A 96 -15.76 -5.45 -10.78
C ILE A 96 -14.34 -6.02 -10.66
N CYS A 97 -14.05 -6.71 -9.56
CA CYS A 97 -12.75 -7.35 -9.36
C CYS A 97 -12.43 -8.30 -10.53
N TRP A 98 -11.16 -8.41 -10.90
CA TRP A 98 -10.74 -9.13 -12.11
C TRP A 98 -11.23 -10.58 -12.15
N PHE A 99 -11.10 -11.31 -11.04
CA PHE A 99 -11.54 -12.70 -10.93
C PHE A 99 -13.06 -12.88 -10.97
N ARG A 100 -13.84 -11.81 -10.74
CA ARG A 100 -15.32 -11.83 -10.80
C ARG A 100 -15.86 -11.74 -12.22
N ARG A 101 -15.01 -11.40 -13.20
CA ARG A 101 -15.39 -11.36 -14.61
C ARG A 101 -15.71 -12.78 -15.12
N PRO A 102 -16.84 -13.00 -15.82
CA PRO A 102 -17.22 -14.32 -16.33
C PRO A 102 -16.14 -14.96 -17.21
N GLU A 103 -15.41 -14.15 -17.98
CA GLU A 103 -14.34 -14.59 -18.86
C GLU A 103 -13.03 -14.89 -18.13
N VAL A 104 -12.87 -14.53 -16.85
CA VAL A 104 -11.61 -14.69 -16.10
C VAL A 104 -11.75 -15.82 -15.07
N GLY A 105 -12.61 -15.64 -14.07
CA GLY A 105 -12.73 -16.55 -12.94
C GLY A 105 -11.41 -16.75 -12.17
N LEU A 106 -11.18 -17.97 -11.67
CA LEU A 106 -9.95 -18.32 -10.94
C LEU A 106 -8.69 -18.35 -11.81
N ARG A 107 -8.81 -18.25 -13.15
CA ARG A 107 -7.62 -18.08 -14.03
C ARG A 107 -6.86 -16.79 -13.72
N GLY A 108 -7.52 -15.82 -13.08
CA GLY A 108 -6.88 -14.61 -12.55
C GLY A 108 -5.68 -14.91 -11.66
N ILE A 109 -5.66 -16.05 -10.94
CA ILE A 109 -4.50 -16.46 -10.14
C ILE A 109 -3.23 -16.52 -11.01
N ASN A 110 -3.34 -17.11 -12.21
CA ASN A 110 -2.23 -17.18 -13.16
C ASN A 110 -1.85 -15.80 -13.71
N ASP A 111 -2.82 -14.91 -13.93
CA ASP A 111 -2.54 -13.53 -14.36
C ASP A 111 -1.72 -12.77 -13.30
N GLY A 112 -2.01 -12.99 -12.01
CA GLY A 112 -1.20 -12.48 -10.91
C GLY A 112 0.24 -13.02 -10.93
N ILE A 113 0.40 -14.33 -11.17
CA ILE A 113 1.74 -14.96 -11.30
C ILE A 113 2.51 -14.37 -12.48
N LEU A 114 1.85 -14.16 -13.63
CA LEU A 114 2.47 -13.57 -14.82
C LEU A 114 3.00 -12.17 -14.54
N LEU A 115 2.26 -11.31 -13.82
CA LEU A 115 2.76 -9.99 -13.41
C LEU A 115 4.06 -10.08 -12.61
N LYS A 116 4.13 -11.01 -11.65
CA LYS A 116 5.34 -11.22 -10.85
C LYS A 116 6.52 -11.68 -11.72
N CYS A 117 6.29 -12.58 -12.67
CA CYS A 117 7.31 -13.01 -13.63
C CYS A 117 7.78 -11.87 -14.57
N HIS A 118 6.90 -10.96 -14.92
CA HIS A 118 7.27 -9.81 -15.75
C HIS A 118 8.19 -8.83 -15.03
N ILE A 119 8.01 -8.64 -13.71
CA ILE A 119 8.89 -7.80 -12.89
C ILE A 119 10.34 -8.31 -12.96
N THR A 120 10.57 -9.60 -12.69
CA THR A 120 11.93 -10.18 -12.74
C THR A 120 12.52 -10.13 -14.14
N ARG A 121 11.70 -10.31 -15.18
CA ARG A 121 12.13 -10.16 -16.58
C ARG A 121 12.54 -8.72 -16.92
N LEU A 122 11.82 -7.70 -16.44
CA LEU A 122 12.21 -6.29 -16.63
C LEU A 122 13.50 -5.95 -15.88
N ILE A 123 13.60 -6.34 -14.61
CA ILE A 123 14.80 -6.13 -13.80
C ILE A 123 16.01 -6.73 -14.50
N LYS A 124 15.94 -8.01 -14.91
CA LYS A 124 17.02 -8.65 -15.67
C LYS A 124 17.31 -7.96 -16.99
N LYS A 125 16.29 -7.56 -17.76
CA LYS A 125 16.49 -6.94 -19.08
C LYS A 125 17.24 -5.61 -19.01
N TYR A 126 16.88 -4.76 -18.05
CA TYR A 126 17.36 -3.37 -18.00
C TYR A 126 18.49 -3.12 -16.99
N PHE A 127 18.64 -4.00 -15.99
CA PHE A 127 19.58 -3.78 -14.89
C PHE A 127 20.72 -4.78 -14.83
N ARG A 128 20.72 -5.91 -15.59
CA ARG A 128 21.74 -6.97 -15.48
C ARG A 128 23.21 -6.53 -15.61
N GLU A 129 23.46 -5.42 -16.30
CA GLU A 129 24.80 -4.86 -16.54
C GLU A 129 25.13 -3.71 -15.57
N LYS A 130 24.18 -3.29 -14.73
CA LYS A 130 24.37 -2.26 -13.71
C LYS A 130 25.01 -2.88 -12.46
N THR A 131 25.88 -2.12 -11.79
CA THR A 131 26.61 -2.58 -10.60
C THR A 131 25.69 -2.96 -9.44
N TYR A 132 24.53 -2.31 -9.33
CA TYR A 132 23.51 -2.52 -8.29
C TYR A 132 22.41 -3.52 -8.68
N TYR A 133 22.63 -4.35 -9.71
CA TYR A 133 21.67 -5.35 -10.17
C TYR A 133 21.28 -6.36 -9.07
N ILE A 134 22.29 -6.84 -8.33
CA ILE A 134 22.09 -7.84 -7.28
C ILE A 134 21.30 -7.22 -6.14
N ASP A 135 21.65 -6.01 -5.71
CA ASP A 135 20.93 -5.29 -4.64
C ASP A 135 19.46 -5.07 -5.00
N ILE A 136 19.17 -4.67 -6.25
CA ILE A 136 17.77 -4.55 -6.74
C ILE A 136 17.07 -5.91 -6.69
N SER A 137 17.72 -6.98 -7.15
CA SER A 137 17.14 -8.32 -7.20
C SER A 137 16.83 -8.87 -5.79
N GLU A 138 17.74 -8.65 -4.84
CA GLU A 138 17.57 -9.04 -3.43
C GLU A 138 16.47 -8.22 -2.76
N LEU A 139 16.47 -6.89 -2.94
CA LEU A 139 15.40 -6.01 -2.46
C LEU A 139 14.04 -6.51 -2.94
N TRP A 140 13.89 -6.85 -4.22
CA TRP A 140 12.62 -7.33 -4.76
C TRP A 140 12.16 -8.65 -4.15
N ASN A 141 13.07 -9.60 -3.97
CA ASN A 141 12.75 -10.88 -3.36
C ASN A 141 12.34 -10.71 -1.89
N GLU A 142 13.07 -9.88 -1.14
CA GLU A 142 12.77 -9.59 0.26
C GLU A 142 11.41 -8.91 0.42
N ILE A 143 11.12 -7.86 -0.37
CA ILE A 143 9.82 -7.18 -0.31
C ILE A 143 8.67 -8.12 -0.70
N ALA A 144 8.89 -8.99 -1.70
CA ALA A 144 7.89 -9.98 -2.08
C ALA A 144 7.63 -11.00 -0.95
N LEU A 145 8.67 -11.44 -0.25
CA LEU A 145 8.55 -12.33 0.89
C LEU A 145 7.84 -11.65 2.06
N GLN A 146 8.29 -10.46 2.45
CA GLN A 146 7.70 -9.65 3.52
C GLN A 146 6.21 -9.40 3.29
N THR A 147 5.82 -9.00 2.08
CA THR A 147 4.42 -8.77 1.73
C THR A 147 3.60 -10.06 1.82
N SER A 148 4.15 -11.18 1.35
CA SER A 148 3.48 -12.49 1.42
C SER A 148 3.33 -12.98 2.87
N LEU A 149 4.33 -12.75 3.72
CA LEU A 149 4.25 -13.04 5.16
C LEU A 149 3.22 -12.15 5.85
N GLY A 150 3.15 -10.87 5.49
CA GLY A 150 2.10 -9.96 5.97
C GLY A 150 0.70 -10.42 5.58
N GLN A 151 0.53 -10.87 4.33
CA GLN A 151 -0.73 -11.46 3.87
C GLN A 151 -1.07 -12.74 4.63
N MET A 152 -0.08 -13.61 4.88
CA MET A 152 -0.29 -14.81 5.69
C MET A 152 -0.76 -14.43 7.10
N LEU A 153 -0.12 -13.46 7.76
CA LEU A 153 -0.52 -12.99 9.08
C LEU A 153 -1.96 -12.45 9.08
N ASP A 154 -2.35 -11.71 8.04
CA ASP A 154 -3.73 -11.23 7.85
C ASP A 154 -4.72 -12.39 7.78
N LEU A 155 -4.48 -13.36 6.88
CA LEU A 155 -5.37 -14.50 6.67
C LEU A 155 -5.47 -15.44 7.88
N ILE A 156 -4.36 -15.69 8.58
CA ILE A 156 -4.40 -16.52 9.79
C ILE A 156 -5.05 -15.78 10.97
N SER A 157 -5.06 -14.44 10.96
CA SER A 157 -5.79 -13.69 11.96
C SER A 157 -7.31 -13.75 11.72
N THR A 158 -7.77 -13.92 10.48
CA THR A 158 -9.19 -13.95 10.09
C THR A 158 -9.90 -15.29 10.35
N HIS A 159 -9.44 -16.11 11.29
CA HIS A 159 -10.13 -17.37 11.63
C HIS A 159 -11.44 -17.10 12.40
N ASN A 160 -12.51 -17.79 12.00
CA ASN A 160 -13.85 -17.58 12.53
C ASN A 160 -13.97 -18.07 13.99
N GLY A 161 -14.08 -17.15 14.95
CA GLY A 161 -14.42 -17.49 16.33
C GLY A 161 -14.19 -16.37 17.34
N ALA A 162 -15.00 -16.33 18.38
CA ALA A 162 -14.89 -15.33 19.46
C ALA A 162 -13.53 -15.40 20.19
N ASP A 163 -12.98 -16.60 20.36
CA ASP A 163 -11.70 -16.80 21.05
C ASP A 163 -10.50 -16.24 20.28
N GLU A 164 -10.56 -16.21 18.95
CA GLU A 164 -9.51 -15.61 18.11
C GLU A 164 -9.64 -14.08 18.05
N LEU A 165 -10.87 -13.57 18.00
CA LEU A 165 -11.13 -12.13 18.05
C LEU A 165 -10.63 -11.50 19.36
N ALA A 166 -10.76 -12.20 20.48
CA ALA A 166 -10.23 -11.75 21.78
C ALA A 166 -8.70 -11.59 21.80
N LYS A 167 -7.98 -12.18 20.83
CA LYS A 167 -6.51 -12.04 20.72
C LYS A 167 -6.09 -10.82 19.90
N TYR A 168 -7.02 -10.13 19.25
CA TYR A 168 -6.70 -8.95 18.45
C TYR A 168 -6.20 -7.84 19.35
N ASN A 169 -5.03 -7.29 19.00
CA ASN A 169 -4.37 -6.21 19.72
C ASN A 169 -3.54 -5.35 18.76
N ILE A 170 -3.06 -4.22 19.27
CA ILE A 170 -2.36 -3.23 18.44
C ILE A 170 -1.01 -3.73 17.96
N GLU A 171 -0.32 -4.58 18.71
CA GLU A 171 0.96 -5.17 18.31
C GLU A 171 0.78 -6.14 17.13
N GLY A 172 -0.26 -6.97 17.17
CA GLY A 172 -0.64 -7.89 16.09
C GLY A 172 -1.01 -7.12 14.83
N TYR A 173 -1.87 -6.10 14.98
CA TYR A 173 -2.24 -5.19 13.89
C TYR A 173 -1.00 -4.54 13.25
N ARG A 174 -0.16 -3.88 14.06
CA ARG A 174 1.05 -3.21 13.56
C ARG A 174 1.98 -4.17 12.83
N ARG A 175 2.08 -5.43 13.28
CA ARG A 175 2.88 -6.47 12.60
C ARG A 175 2.29 -6.81 11.24
N ILE A 176 0.98 -7.07 11.15
CA ILE A 176 0.31 -7.34 9.87
C ILE A 176 0.58 -6.19 8.90
N VAL A 177 0.29 -4.96 9.32
CA VAL A 177 0.40 -3.76 8.47
C VAL A 177 1.83 -3.44 8.05
N LYS A 178 2.80 -3.61 8.96
CA LYS A 178 4.23 -3.43 8.66
C LYS A 178 4.62 -4.28 7.44
N TYR A 179 4.28 -5.56 7.48
CA TYR A 179 4.67 -6.53 6.45
C TYR A 179 3.76 -6.47 5.21
N LYS A 180 2.44 -6.46 5.38
CA LYS A 180 1.46 -6.50 4.29
C LYS A 180 1.46 -5.23 3.45
N THR A 181 1.64 -4.06 4.08
CA THR A 181 1.43 -2.77 3.41
C THR A 181 2.68 -1.90 3.37
N SER A 182 3.37 -1.74 4.50
CA SER A 182 4.33 -0.64 4.69
C SER A 182 5.58 -0.80 3.83
N TYR A 183 6.17 -2.00 3.80
CA TYR A 183 7.38 -2.27 3.03
C TYR A 183 7.21 -2.02 1.53
N TYR A 184 6.20 -2.61 0.89
CA TYR A 184 6.05 -2.46 -0.57
C TYR A 184 5.46 -1.10 -0.98
N SER A 185 4.67 -0.47 -0.10
CA SER A 185 3.95 0.78 -0.45
C SER A 185 4.77 2.04 -0.23
N PHE A 186 5.63 2.04 0.79
CA PHE A 186 6.38 3.22 1.22
C PHE A 186 7.88 3.04 1.08
N TYR A 187 8.43 1.96 1.62
CA TYR A 187 9.87 1.73 1.60
C TYR A 187 10.40 1.37 0.20
N LEU A 188 9.82 0.38 -0.46
CA LEU A 188 10.28 -0.13 -1.75
C LEU A 188 10.44 0.97 -2.83
N PRO A 189 9.48 1.90 -3.03
CA PRO A 189 9.68 2.96 -4.02
C PRO A 189 10.93 3.81 -3.78
N VAL A 190 11.20 4.15 -2.51
CA VAL A 190 12.35 4.98 -2.12
C VAL A 190 13.65 4.16 -2.18
N ALA A 191 13.61 2.90 -1.75
CA ALA A 191 14.74 1.98 -1.85
C ALA A 191 15.17 1.76 -3.32
N CYS A 192 14.21 1.63 -4.24
CA CYS A 192 14.50 1.58 -5.68
C CYS A 192 15.24 2.84 -6.17
N ALA A 193 14.79 4.02 -5.74
CA ALA A 193 15.44 5.29 -6.10
C ALA A 193 16.86 5.41 -5.51
N LEU A 194 17.06 4.99 -4.25
CA LEU A 194 18.35 4.97 -3.58
C LEU A 194 19.35 4.07 -4.32
N LEU A 195 18.97 2.82 -4.62
CA LEU A 195 19.83 1.90 -5.38
C LEU A 195 20.15 2.45 -6.77
N LEU A 196 19.17 3.03 -7.48
CA LEU A 196 19.38 3.66 -8.78
C LEU A 196 20.37 4.84 -8.70
N SER A 197 20.41 5.55 -7.57
CA SER A 197 21.37 6.64 -7.32
C SER A 197 22.78 6.16 -6.95
N GLY A 198 22.97 4.85 -6.75
CA GLY A 198 24.22 4.24 -6.29
C GLY A 198 24.39 4.24 -4.78
N ALA A 199 23.34 4.54 -4.02
CA ALA A 199 23.35 4.55 -2.57
C ALA A 199 23.25 3.12 -2.00
N LYS A 200 23.84 2.93 -0.82
CA LYS A 200 23.75 1.69 -0.04
C LYS A 200 22.60 1.78 0.95
N LEU A 201 21.68 0.80 0.93
CA LEU A 201 20.45 0.86 1.73
C LEU A 201 20.71 0.80 3.24
N GLU A 202 21.83 0.21 3.69
CA GLU A 202 22.18 0.14 5.11
C GLU A 202 22.36 1.53 5.74
N ASN A 203 22.73 2.54 4.94
CA ASN A 203 22.92 3.91 5.40
C ASN A 203 21.60 4.68 5.60
N PHE A 204 20.45 4.07 5.31
CA PHE A 204 19.14 4.71 5.31
C PHE A 204 18.14 3.99 6.23
N SER A 205 18.61 3.46 7.36
CA SER A 205 17.79 2.68 8.29
C SER A 205 16.68 3.52 8.94
N GLU A 206 16.99 4.77 9.29
CA GLU A 206 16.07 5.72 9.91
C GLU A 206 15.00 6.16 8.91
N LEU A 207 15.39 6.42 7.66
CA LEU A 207 14.46 6.68 6.55
C LEU A 207 13.48 5.52 6.37
N ARG A 208 13.98 4.27 6.35
CA ARG A 208 13.14 3.08 6.27
C ARG A 208 12.14 3.05 7.41
N ASP A 209 12.59 3.25 8.65
CA ASP A 209 11.73 3.15 9.82
C ASP A 209 10.62 4.22 9.81
N ILE A 210 10.92 5.44 9.36
CA ILE A 210 9.90 6.49 9.15
C ILE A 210 8.90 6.08 8.06
N LEU A 211 9.37 5.53 6.93
CA LEU A 211 8.50 5.05 5.85
C LEU A 211 7.60 3.89 6.31
N ILE A 212 8.08 3.05 7.23
CA ILE A 212 7.26 2.00 7.84
C ILE A 212 6.15 2.59 8.71
N GLU A 213 6.44 3.59 9.55
CA GLU A 213 5.39 4.26 10.34
C GLU A 213 4.39 5.01 9.47
N MET A 214 4.82 5.60 8.35
CA MET A 214 3.90 6.17 7.35
C MET A 214 2.96 5.10 6.77
N GLY A 215 3.47 3.89 6.53
CA GLY A 215 2.66 2.76 6.08
C GLY A 215 1.63 2.32 7.10
N ILE A 216 1.98 2.34 8.39
CA ILE A 216 1.05 2.04 9.48
C ILE A 216 -0.05 3.08 9.58
N TYR A 217 0.31 4.37 9.53
CA TYR A 217 -0.66 5.46 9.48
C TYR A 217 -1.58 5.34 8.25
N PHE A 218 -1.02 5.07 7.07
CA PHE A 218 -1.78 4.92 5.83
C PHE A 218 -2.80 3.78 5.87
N GLN A 219 -2.45 2.64 6.47
CA GLN A 219 -3.36 1.50 6.59
C GLN A 219 -4.45 1.77 7.62
N ALA A 220 -4.15 2.42 8.75
CA ALA A 220 -5.17 2.83 9.70
C ALA A 220 -6.20 3.78 9.07
N GLN A 221 -5.76 4.67 8.15
CA GLN A 221 -6.68 5.45 7.32
C GLN A 221 -7.52 4.57 6.40
N ASP A 222 -6.97 3.47 5.85
CA ASP A 222 -7.73 2.58 4.96
C ASP A 222 -8.84 1.89 5.73
N ASP A 223 -8.52 1.33 6.88
CA ASP A 223 -9.46 0.62 7.77
C ASP A 223 -10.57 1.56 8.27
N TYR A 224 -10.21 2.81 8.61
CA TYR A 224 -11.19 3.86 8.96
C TYR A 224 -12.15 4.15 7.80
N LEU A 225 -11.59 4.36 6.60
CA LEU A 225 -12.38 4.65 5.41
C LEU A 225 -13.23 3.46 4.98
N ASP A 226 -12.77 2.22 5.17
CA ASP A 226 -13.50 0.99 4.87
C ASP A 226 -14.83 0.95 5.62
N CYS A 227 -14.82 1.30 6.91
CA CYS A 227 -16.02 1.26 7.75
C CYS A 227 -16.92 2.49 7.60
N PHE A 228 -16.33 3.70 7.54
CA PHE A 228 -17.05 4.97 7.69
C PHE A 228 -17.21 5.80 6.43
N ALA A 229 -16.43 5.56 5.37
CA ALA A 229 -16.55 6.34 4.14
C ALA A 229 -17.72 5.87 3.27
N ASN A 230 -18.21 6.77 2.41
CA ASN A 230 -19.19 6.40 1.41
C ASN A 230 -18.52 5.52 0.33
N PRO A 231 -19.08 4.34 -0.03
CA PRO A 231 -18.52 3.47 -1.07
C PRO A 231 -18.23 4.17 -2.40
N ASN A 232 -19.06 5.15 -2.79
CA ASN A 232 -18.86 5.94 -4.02
C ASN A 232 -17.63 6.86 -3.94
N THR A 233 -17.19 7.23 -2.74
CA THR A 233 -16.00 8.07 -2.53
C THR A 233 -14.73 7.23 -2.60
N ILE A 234 -14.72 6.04 -1.99
CA ILE A 234 -13.54 5.18 -1.95
C ILE A 234 -13.41 4.28 -3.18
N GLY A 235 -14.53 3.96 -3.85
CA GLY A 235 -14.58 3.13 -5.05
C GLY A 235 -14.48 1.62 -4.78
N LYS A 236 -14.79 1.22 -3.54
CA LYS A 236 -14.96 -0.16 -3.06
C LYS A 236 -16.08 -0.20 -2.02
N ILE A 237 -16.67 -1.37 -1.82
CA ILE A 237 -17.54 -1.63 -0.67
C ILE A 237 -16.61 -2.12 0.46
N GLY A 238 -16.70 -1.51 1.64
CA GLY A 238 -15.93 -1.98 2.79
C GLY A 238 -16.49 -3.29 3.32
N THR A 239 -15.59 -4.22 3.65
CA THR A 239 -15.93 -5.58 4.06
C THR A 239 -15.15 -6.03 5.29
N ASP A 240 -14.36 -5.16 5.93
CA ASP A 240 -13.48 -5.54 7.03
C ASP A 240 -14.22 -6.21 8.20
N ILE A 241 -15.45 -5.77 8.50
CA ILE A 241 -16.27 -6.34 9.56
C ILE A 241 -16.75 -7.74 9.18
N GLU A 242 -17.28 -7.89 7.96
CA GLU A 242 -17.82 -9.12 7.41
C GLU A 242 -16.75 -10.20 7.22
N ASP A 243 -15.55 -9.79 6.85
CA ASP A 243 -14.40 -10.65 6.57
C ASP A 243 -13.56 -10.94 7.82
N HIS A 244 -14.04 -10.51 9.00
CA HIS A 244 -13.38 -10.73 10.28
C HIS A 244 -11.95 -10.20 10.29
N LYS A 245 -11.69 -9.05 9.63
CA LYS A 245 -10.34 -8.49 9.51
C LYS A 245 -9.85 -7.94 10.83
N CYS A 246 -8.56 -8.12 11.10
CA CYS A 246 -7.84 -7.44 12.16
C CYS A 246 -7.59 -5.99 11.76
N SER A 247 -8.65 -5.19 11.72
CA SER A 247 -8.62 -3.76 11.37
C SER A 247 -8.22 -2.91 12.58
N TRP A 248 -7.73 -1.70 12.31
CA TRP A 248 -7.43 -0.73 13.38
C TRP A 248 -8.66 -0.49 14.27
N LEU A 249 -9.85 -0.39 13.67
CA LEU A 249 -11.09 -0.09 14.41
C LEU A 249 -11.45 -1.16 15.43
N ILE A 250 -11.38 -2.45 15.07
CA ILE A 250 -11.76 -3.53 16.00
C ILE A 250 -10.76 -3.62 17.15
N VAL A 251 -9.47 -3.41 16.87
CA VAL A 251 -8.42 -3.42 17.89
C VAL A 251 -8.61 -2.27 18.87
N GLN A 252 -8.93 -1.07 18.38
CA GLN A 252 -9.25 0.05 19.28
C GLN A 252 -10.53 -0.19 20.08
N ALA A 253 -11.55 -0.74 19.43
CA ALA A 253 -12.81 -1.07 20.10
C ALA A 253 -12.59 -2.04 21.26
N LEU A 254 -11.86 -3.14 21.04
CA LEU A 254 -11.56 -4.13 22.07
C LEU A 254 -10.72 -3.56 23.22
N GLY A 255 -9.81 -2.62 22.93
CA GLY A 255 -8.99 -1.96 23.95
C GLY A 255 -9.74 -0.97 24.86
N HIS A 256 -10.91 -0.47 24.43
CA HIS A 256 -11.67 0.57 25.15
C HIS A 256 -13.08 0.15 25.56
N ALA A 257 -13.59 -0.96 25.02
CA ALA A 257 -14.93 -1.47 25.30
C ALA A 257 -15.07 -2.00 26.73
N ASN A 258 -16.23 -1.77 27.33
CA ASN A 258 -16.66 -2.49 28.52
C ASN A 258 -17.11 -3.92 28.19
N ILE A 259 -17.35 -4.75 29.22
CA ILE A 259 -17.71 -6.17 29.07
C ILE A 259 -18.92 -6.37 28.15
N ASN A 260 -19.98 -5.57 28.31
CA ASN A 260 -21.19 -5.69 27.48
C ASN A 260 -20.90 -5.35 26.01
N GLN A 261 -20.07 -4.32 25.75
CA GLN A 261 -19.66 -3.95 24.41
C GLN A 261 -18.76 -5.02 23.78
N ILE A 262 -17.85 -5.63 24.55
CA ILE A 262 -17.03 -6.76 24.09
C ILE A 262 -17.91 -7.93 23.68
N GLU A 263 -18.89 -8.32 24.50
CA GLU A 263 -19.83 -9.40 24.14
C GLU A 263 -20.58 -9.12 22.83
N VAL A 264 -20.99 -7.86 22.60
CA VAL A 264 -21.60 -7.45 21.34
C VAL A 264 -20.60 -7.61 20.18
N LEU A 265 -19.35 -7.18 20.33
CA LEU A 265 -18.34 -7.33 19.28
C LEU A 265 -18.08 -8.81 18.97
N LEU A 266 -17.85 -9.64 20.01
CA LEU A 266 -17.59 -11.08 19.86
C LEU A 266 -18.73 -11.83 19.16
N LYS A 267 -19.98 -11.42 19.40
CA LYS A 267 -21.16 -12.08 18.82
C LYS A 267 -21.41 -11.69 17.36
N ASN A 268 -21.04 -10.47 16.97
CA ASN A 268 -21.49 -9.88 15.71
C ASN A 268 -20.37 -9.63 14.68
N TYR A 269 -19.11 -9.57 15.08
CA TYR A 269 -17.98 -9.40 14.14
C TYR A 269 -17.77 -10.66 13.27
N GLY A 270 -17.39 -10.48 12.00
CA GLY A 270 -17.24 -11.58 11.03
C GLY A 270 -18.56 -12.19 10.54
N LYS A 271 -19.70 -11.54 10.79
CA LYS A 271 -21.01 -11.97 10.30
C LYS A 271 -21.41 -11.15 9.09
N LYS A 272 -21.83 -11.82 8.02
CA LYS A 272 -22.20 -11.20 6.74
C LYS A 272 -23.59 -10.55 6.74
N ASP A 273 -24.39 -10.75 7.79
CA ASP A 273 -25.72 -10.16 7.87
C ASP A 273 -25.66 -8.70 8.31
N SER A 274 -26.53 -7.88 7.72
CA SER A 274 -26.55 -6.43 7.95
C SER A 274 -26.88 -6.05 9.41
N THR A 275 -27.57 -6.91 10.16
CA THR A 275 -27.94 -6.65 11.55
C THR A 275 -26.72 -6.73 12.46
N SER A 276 -25.90 -7.76 12.28
CA SER A 276 -24.64 -7.92 13.00
C SER A 276 -23.65 -6.81 12.67
N VAL A 277 -23.46 -6.49 11.39
CA VAL A 277 -22.60 -5.37 10.96
C VAL A 277 -23.06 -4.04 11.57
N SER A 278 -24.37 -3.78 11.59
CA SER A 278 -24.93 -2.56 12.19
C SER A 278 -24.67 -2.47 13.70
N LYS A 279 -24.72 -3.60 14.42
CA LYS A 279 -24.40 -3.64 15.86
C LYS A 279 -22.93 -3.31 16.11
N VAL A 280 -22.01 -3.87 15.32
CA VAL A 280 -20.58 -3.53 15.40
C VAL A 280 -20.36 -2.03 15.16
N LYS A 281 -20.94 -1.48 14.08
CA LYS A 281 -20.83 -0.05 13.77
C LYS A 281 -21.46 0.85 14.85
N SER A 282 -22.55 0.41 15.47
CA SER A 282 -23.16 1.12 16.61
C SER A 282 -22.25 1.13 17.83
N THR A 283 -21.60 -0.01 18.14
CA THR A 283 -20.59 -0.08 19.20
C THR A 283 -19.42 0.85 18.90
N TYR A 284 -18.91 0.88 17.66
CA TYR A 284 -17.85 1.83 17.26
C TYR A 284 -18.27 3.28 17.43
N SER A 285 -19.53 3.61 17.12
CA SER A 285 -20.06 4.95 17.33
C SER A 285 -20.20 5.30 18.81
N THR A 286 -20.56 4.35 19.66
CA THR A 286 -20.71 4.55 21.12
C THR A 286 -19.36 4.73 21.82
N LEU A 287 -18.30 4.17 21.23
CA LEU A 287 -16.91 4.30 21.69
C LEU A 287 -16.20 5.52 21.10
N ASP A 288 -16.92 6.36 20.34
CA ASP A 288 -16.38 7.56 19.68
C ASP A 288 -15.11 7.27 18.85
N LEU A 289 -15.05 6.12 18.15
CA LEU A 289 -13.86 5.71 17.41
C LEU A 289 -13.48 6.68 16.27
N LYS A 290 -14.42 7.53 15.81
CA LYS A 290 -14.12 8.60 14.85
C LYS A 290 -13.22 9.67 15.46
N ASP A 291 -13.52 10.09 16.70
CA ASP A 291 -12.74 11.08 17.41
C ASP A 291 -11.39 10.49 17.81
N MET A 292 -11.38 9.24 18.29
CA MET A 292 -10.14 8.50 18.56
C MET A 292 -9.25 8.38 17.32
N PHE A 293 -9.84 8.16 16.15
CA PHE A 293 -9.10 8.15 14.88
C PHE A 293 -8.55 9.53 14.53
N SER A 294 -9.34 10.59 14.71
CA SER A 294 -8.88 11.98 14.49
C SER A 294 -7.68 12.31 15.38
N GLU A 295 -7.74 11.97 16.67
CA GLU A 295 -6.62 12.19 17.57
C GLU A 295 -5.40 11.34 17.22
N PHE A 296 -5.61 10.08 16.82
CA PHE A 296 -4.53 9.22 16.32
C PHE A 296 -3.87 9.82 15.08
N GLU A 297 -4.66 10.33 14.13
CA GLU A 297 -4.15 10.95 12.90
C GLU A 297 -3.30 12.18 13.23
N ASP A 298 -3.74 13.05 14.13
CA ASP A 298 -2.97 14.23 14.54
C ASP A 298 -1.67 13.83 15.28
N ARG A 299 -1.72 12.84 16.18
CA ARG A 299 -0.53 12.31 16.87
C ARG A 299 0.47 11.69 15.90
N ALA A 300 -0.01 10.84 14.99
CA ALA A 300 0.83 10.19 13.98
C ALA A 300 1.48 11.21 13.05
N TYR A 301 0.72 12.21 12.60
CA TYR A 301 1.24 13.28 11.75
C TYR A 301 2.34 14.08 12.45
N ASN A 302 2.10 14.53 13.69
CA ASN A 302 3.09 15.31 14.46
C ASN A 302 4.36 14.51 14.73
N HIS A 303 4.23 13.23 15.07
CA HIS A 303 5.37 12.33 15.22
C HIS A 303 6.17 12.21 13.92
N LEU A 304 5.49 11.97 12.79
CA LEU A 304 6.14 11.85 11.48
C LEU A 304 6.84 13.16 11.09
N VAL A 305 6.21 14.32 11.24
CA VAL A 305 6.84 15.63 10.96
C VAL A 305 8.12 15.80 11.79
N THR A 306 8.05 15.54 13.09
CA THR A 306 9.21 15.66 13.99
C THR A 306 10.35 14.72 13.56
N SER A 307 10.03 13.45 13.27
CA SER A 307 11.02 12.45 12.84
C SER A 307 11.66 12.81 11.48
N ILE A 308 10.89 13.43 10.58
CA ILE A 308 11.39 13.92 9.29
C ILE A 308 12.33 15.10 9.49
N GLU A 309 11.95 16.09 10.30
CA GLU A 309 12.77 17.28 10.56
C GLU A 309 14.09 16.94 11.27
N ALA A 310 14.12 15.84 12.02
CA ALA A 310 15.33 15.31 12.65
C ALA A 310 16.33 14.68 11.66
N GLN A 311 15.95 14.40 10.41
CA GLN A 311 16.87 13.82 9.42
C GLN A 311 17.93 14.83 8.97
N HIS A 312 19.19 14.42 8.88
CA HIS A 312 20.28 15.33 8.48
C HIS A 312 20.33 15.63 6.98
N ASP A 313 19.95 14.66 6.14
CA ASP A 313 20.00 14.78 4.69
C ASP A 313 18.76 15.52 4.17
N ARG A 314 18.98 16.63 3.46
CA ARG A 314 17.90 17.45 2.91
C ARG A 314 17.07 16.73 1.85
N ALA A 315 17.69 15.93 0.99
CA ALA A 315 16.96 15.16 -0.01
C ALA A 315 16.07 14.11 0.66
N VAL A 316 16.57 13.44 1.71
CA VAL A 316 15.78 12.51 2.55
C VAL A 316 14.58 13.22 3.17
N GLN A 317 14.77 14.41 3.74
CA GLN A 317 13.66 15.20 4.28
C GLN A 317 12.59 15.49 3.22
N GLU A 318 13.00 15.96 2.04
CA GLU A 318 12.05 16.33 0.97
C GLU A 318 11.30 15.12 0.40
N ILE A 319 11.97 13.96 0.31
CA ILE A 319 11.33 12.69 -0.07
C ILE A 319 10.23 12.35 0.94
N LEU A 320 10.57 12.32 2.23
CA LEU A 320 9.61 11.97 3.28
C LEU A 320 8.44 12.97 3.35
N LYS A 321 8.71 14.27 3.25
CA LYS A 321 7.65 15.32 3.20
C LYS A 321 6.72 15.11 2.00
N SER A 322 7.28 14.76 0.84
CA SER A 322 6.50 14.46 -0.37
C SER A 322 5.54 13.29 -0.14
N PHE A 323 6.00 12.21 0.48
CA PHE A 323 5.15 11.06 0.84
C PHE A 323 4.07 11.43 1.86
N LEU A 324 4.45 12.10 2.95
CA LEU A 324 3.50 12.47 4.00
C LEU A 324 2.38 13.36 3.46
N LYS A 325 2.72 14.32 2.60
CA LYS A 325 1.75 15.21 1.94
C LYS A 325 0.74 14.44 1.08
N LYS A 326 1.13 13.34 0.44
CA LYS A 326 0.25 12.53 -0.42
C LYS A 326 -0.79 11.73 0.39
N ILE A 327 -0.53 11.47 1.68
CA ILE A 327 -1.38 10.59 2.52
C ILE A 327 -2.13 11.34 3.64
N HIS A 328 -1.61 12.46 4.12
CA HIS A 328 -2.21 13.16 5.24
C HIS A 328 -3.65 13.60 4.93
N ARG A 329 -4.61 13.26 5.82
CA ARG A 329 -6.04 13.57 5.68
C ARG A 329 -6.62 13.17 4.32
N ARG A 330 -6.17 12.05 3.76
CA ARG A 330 -6.69 11.53 2.50
C ARG A 330 -8.17 11.17 2.63
N LYS A 331 -8.95 11.49 1.61
CA LYS A 331 -10.37 11.14 1.53
C LYS A 331 -10.66 9.89 0.70
N ARG A 332 -9.63 9.36 0.02
CA ARG A 332 -9.68 8.20 -0.88
C ARG A 332 -8.32 7.55 -0.98
#